data_AF-F5H4W4-F1
#
_entry.id   AF-F5H4W4-F1
#
_cell.length_a   1.000
_cell.length_b   1.000
_cell.length_c   1.000
_cell.angle_alpha   90.00
_cell.angle_beta   90.00
_cell.angle_gamma   90.00
#
_symmetry.space_group_name_H-M   'P 1'
#
loop_
_entity.id
_entity.type
_entity.pdbx_description
1 polymer ?
#
loop_
_entity_poly.entity_id
_entity_poly.type
_entity_poly.pdbx_seq_one_letter_code
_entity_poly.pdbx_strand_id
1 'polypeptide(L)'
;MVHDRLDRYCCGFEPEPSDPCVEERLREKCQNPAELRLVHILVRSSDPSHLVYIDNAGNLQHPEDKLNFRLLEGIDGFPESAVKVLASGCLQNMLLKSLQMDPVFWESQGGAQGLKQVLQTLEQRGQVLLGHIQKHNLTL
;
A
#
# COMPACT_ATOMS: atom_id res chain seq x y z
N MET A 1 -2.57 -4.97 -19.85
CA MET A 1 -2.72 -3.64 -19.24
C MET A 1 -3.30 -3.84 -17.83
N VAL A 2 -2.49 -4.34 -16.90
CA VAL A 2 -2.81 -4.45 -15.46
C VAL A 2 -1.47 -4.26 -14.72
N HIS A 3 -0.87 -3.09 -14.90
CA HIS A 3 0.37 -2.69 -14.22
C HIS A 3 0.21 -1.35 -13.49
N ASP A 4 -0.99 -0.80 -13.56
CA ASP A 4 -1.31 0.45 -12.92
C ASP A 4 -1.36 0.20 -11.41
N ARG A 5 -0.58 0.99 -10.68
CA ARG A 5 -0.48 0.97 -9.22
C ARG A 5 -1.27 2.16 -8.70
N LEU A 6 -1.82 2.03 -7.50
CA LEU A 6 -2.49 3.14 -6.80
C LEU A 6 -1.68 4.44 -6.85
N ASP A 7 -0.37 4.33 -6.68
CA ASP A 7 0.62 5.38 -6.90
C ASP A 7 1.47 5.07 -8.14
N ARG A 8 1.07 5.66 -9.27
CA ARG A 8 1.77 5.53 -10.56
C ARG A 8 3.19 6.14 -10.55
N TYR A 9 3.47 7.06 -9.63
CA TYR A 9 4.75 7.78 -9.56
C TYR A 9 5.76 7.11 -8.62
N CYS A 10 5.34 6.06 -7.90
CA CYS A 10 6.13 5.34 -6.91
C CYS A 10 6.61 6.19 -5.73
N CYS A 11 6.00 7.34 -5.45
CA CYS A 11 6.37 8.19 -4.33
C CYS A 11 6.22 7.51 -2.95
N GLY A 12 5.35 6.52 -2.82
CA GLY A 12 5.14 5.75 -1.58
C GLY A 12 6.22 4.70 -1.28
N PHE A 13 7.21 4.53 -2.15
CA PHE A 13 8.31 3.59 -1.93
C PHE A 13 9.60 4.03 -2.65
N GLU A 14 10.70 3.35 -2.37
CA GLU A 14 11.94 3.40 -3.15
C GLU A 14 11.86 2.36 -4.27
N PRO A 15 11.71 2.77 -5.54
CA PRO A 15 11.59 1.83 -6.64
C PRO A 15 12.92 1.26 -7.10
N GLU A 16 12.84 0.09 -7.72
CA GLU A 16 13.93 -0.53 -8.47
C GLU A 16 14.08 0.14 -9.85
N PRO A 17 15.27 0.07 -10.48
CA PRO A 17 15.48 0.63 -11.82
C PRO A 17 14.51 0.11 -12.89
N SER A 18 14.01 -1.11 -12.72
CA SER A 18 13.05 -1.76 -13.62
C SER A 18 11.58 -1.44 -13.31
N ASP A 19 11.28 -0.66 -12.27
CA ASP A 19 9.90 -0.26 -12.02
C ASP A 19 9.44 0.73 -13.11
N PRO A 20 8.19 0.60 -13.63
CA PRO A 20 7.72 1.43 -14.74
C PRO A 20 7.83 2.94 -14.50
N CYS A 21 7.62 3.40 -13.26
CA CYS A 21 7.75 4.81 -12.91
C CYS A 21 9.17 5.37 -13.05
N VAL A 22 10.20 4.50 -13.02
CA VAL A 22 11.60 4.87 -13.23
C VAL A 22 11.91 4.85 -14.72
N GLU A 23 11.56 3.76 -15.42
CA GLU A 23 11.78 3.64 -16.87
C GLU A 23 11.07 4.75 -17.66
N GLU A 24 9.84 5.09 -17.27
CA GLU A 24 9.04 6.16 -17.87
C GLU A 24 9.37 7.56 -17.32
N ARG A 25 10.36 7.69 -16.41
CA ARG A 25 10.76 8.95 -15.73
C ARG A 25 9.63 9.67 -14.98
N LEU A 26 8.59 8.94 -14.59
CA LEU A 26 7.46 9.49 -13.85
C LEU A 26 7.82 9.89 -12.42
N ARG A 27 8.80 9.22 -11.81
CA ARG A 27 9.22 9.50 -10.42
C ARG A 27 9.71 10.93 -10.18
N GLU A 28 10.18 11.63 -11.21
CA GLU A 28 10.61 13.04 -11.09
C GLU A 28 9.51 13.92 -10.49
N LYS A 29 8.23 13.58 -10.74
CA LYS A 29 7.06 14.30 -10.21
C LYS A 29 6.86 14.16 -8.70
N CYS A 30 7.49 13.18 -8.05
CA CYS A 30 7.45 13.05 -6.58
C CYS A 30 8.04 14.25 -5.84
N GLN A 31 8.89 15.04 -6.51
CA GLN A 31 9.49 16.24 -5.94
C GLN A 31 8.50 17.38 -5.77
N ASN A 32 7.43 17.41 -6.57
CA ASN A 32 6.42 18.47 -6.56
C ASN A 32 5.03 17.92 -6.24
N PRO A 33 4.50 18.13 -5.01
CA PRO A 33 3.17 17.66 -4.63
C PRO A 33 2.05 18.14 -5.56
N ALA A 34 2.19 19.30 -6.21
CA ALA A 34 1.19 19.82 -7.15
C ALA A 34 1.10 19.02 -8.46
N GLU A 35 2.12 18.22 -8.78
CA GLU A 35 2.16 17.34 -9.95
C GLU A 35 1.65 15.93 -9.63
N LEU A 36 1.51 15.61 -8.35
CA LEU A 36 1.01 14.32 -7.91
C LEU A 36 -0.48 14.21 -8.16
N ARG A 37 -0.85 13.16 -8.90
CA ARG A 37 -2.24 12.80 -9.15
C ARG A 37 -2.45 11.35 -8.77
N LEU A 38 -3.28 11.10 -7.77
CA LEU A 38 -3.72 9.76 -7.37
C LEU A 38 -4.83 9.30 -8.32
N VAL A 39 -4.46 9.08 -9.59
CA VAL A 39 -5.41 8.84 -10.70
C VAL A 39 -6.20 7.53 -10.56
N HIS A 40 -5.76 6.62 -9.69
CA HIS A 40 -6.43 5.36 -9.38
C HIS A 40 -7.28 5.42 -8.10
N ILE A 41 -7.50 6.63 -7.55
CA ILE A 41 -8.50 6.90 -6.53
C ILE A 41 -9.64 7.66 -7.20
N LEU A 42 -10.78 6.99 -7.37
CA LEU A 42 -11.98 7.62 -7.88
C LEU A 42 -12.76 8.25 -6.71
N VAL A 43 -13.10 9.53 -6.87
CA VAL A 43 -13.97 10.27 -5.95
C VAL A 43 -15.36 10.36 -6.56
N ARG A 44 -16.38 9.92 -5.83
CA ARG A 44 -17.76 10.04 -6.28
C ARG A 44 -18.30 11.42 -5.91
N SER A 45 -18.80 12.18 -6.88
CA SER A 45 -19.33 13.53 -6.62
C SER A 45 -20.48 13.55 -5.60
N SER A 46 -21.25 12.46 -5.50
CA SER A 46 -22.35 12.32 -4.55
C SER A 46 -21.90 12.03 -3.12
N ASP A 47 -20.70 11.48 -2.95
CA ASP A 47 -20.12 11.14 -1.65
C ASP A 47 -18.58 11.24 -1.74
N PRO A 48 -18.03 12.44 -1.58
CA PRO A 48 -16.59 12.66 -1.71
C PRO A 48 -15.77 11.94 -0.63
N SER A 49 -16.41 11.48 0.46
CA SER A 49 -15.75 10.73 1.52
C SER A 49 -15.55 9.26 1.18
N HIS A 50 -16.27 8.76 0.17
CA HIS A 50 -16.19 7.37 -0.26
C HIS A 50 -15.25 7.23 -1.46
N LEU A 51 -13.97 6.99 -1.15
CA LEU A 51 -12.91 6.76 -2.12
C LEU A 51 -12.97 5.34 -2.67
N VAL A 52 -12.88 5.20 -4.00
CA VAL A 52 -12.81 3.89 -4.66
C VAL A 52 -11.41 3.70 -5.24
N TYR A 53 -10.72 2.68 -4.75
CA TYR A 53 -9.37 2.31 -5.19
C TYR A 53 -9.46 1.33 -6.36
N ILE A 54 -9.06 1.77 -7.55
CA ILE A 54 -9.01 0.94 -8.75
C ILE A 54 -7.56 0.57 -9.07
N ASP A 55 -7.38 -0.41 -9.96
CA ASP A 55 -6.06 -0.82 -10.45
C ASP A 55 -5.04 -1.05 -9.32
N ASN A 56 -5.37 -1.97 -8.42
CA ASN A 56 -4.52 -2.29 -7.27
C ASN A 56 -3.47 -3.36 -7.61
N ALA A 57 -2.84 -3.28 -8.78
CA ALA A 57 -1.80 -4.21 -9.21
C ALA A 57 -0.48 -3.92 -8.47
N GLY A 58 -0.48 -4.18 -7.16
CA GLY A 58 0.65 -3.95 -6.28
C GLY A 58 1.76 -4.97 -6.47
N ASN A 59 3.01 -4.54 -6.32
CA ASN A 59 4.14 -5.44 -6.20
C ASN A 59 4.35 -5.83 -4.72
N LEU A 60 3.97 -7.07 -4.40
CA LEU A 60 4.03 -7.62 -3.04
C LEU A 60 5.44 -8.11 -2.65
N GLN A 61 6.41 -8.08 -3.57
CA GLN A 61 7.77 -8.57 -3.32
C GLN A 61 8.74 -7.51 -2.82
N HIS A 62 8.40 -6.22 -2.93
CA HIS A 62 9.29 -5.18 -2.38
C HIS A 62 9.41 -5.37 -0.85
N PRO A 63 10.61 -5.21 -0.29
CA PRO A 63 10.81 -5.30 1.15
C PRO A 63 10.25 -4.08 1.89
N GLU A 64 10.19 -4.16 3.21
CA GLU A 64 9.65 -3.15 4.12
C GLU A 64 10.55 -1.92 4.28
N ASP A 65 11.86 -2.09 4.13
CA ASP A 65 12.86 -1.00 4.20
C ASP A 65 12.74 -0.03 3.02
N LYS A 66 12.06 -0.44 1.94
CA LYS A 66 11.77 0.39 0.77
C LYS A 66 10.55 1.28 0.93
N LEU A 67 9.86 1.27 2.07
CA LEU A 67 8.74 2.19 2.29
C LEU A 67 9.18 3.65 2.30
N ASN A 68 8.38 4.52 1.69
CA ASN A 68 8.61 5.96 1.69
C ASN A 68 7.33 6.70 2.08
N PHE A 69 7.41 7.56 3.09
CA PHE A 69 6.26 8.26 3.64
C PHE A 69 5.91 9.58 2.94
N ARG A 70 6.51 9.87 1.78
CA ARG A 70 6.25 11.10 1.00
C ARG A 70 4.76 11.32 0.73
N LEU A 71 4.00 10.27 0.43
CA LEU A 71 2.55 10.37 0.20
C LEU A 71 1.73 10.68 1.47
N LEU A 72 2.34 10.54 2.65
CA LEU A 72 1.70 10.85 3.93
C LEU A 72 2.05 12.25 4.43
N GLU A 73 2.94 12.98 3.75
CA GLU A 73 3.28 14.35 4.14
C GLU A 73 2.04 15.25 4.09
N GLY A 74 1.76 15.92 5.22
CA GLY A 74 0.59 16.78 5.38
C GLY A 74 -0.68 16.04 5.85
N ILE A 75 -0.63 14.72 6.02
CA ILE A 75 -1.68 13.95 6.70
C ILE A 75 -1.41 14.00 8.21
N ASP A 76 -2.40 14.44 8.98
CA ASP A 76 -2.33 14.61 10.42
C ASP A 76 -3.14 13.58 11.21
N GLY A 77 -3.92 12.73 10.52
CA GLY A 77 -4.76 11.72 11.16
C GLY A 77 -4.96 10.44 10.34
N PHE A 78 -5.09 9.32 11.05
CA PHE A 78 -5.34 7.99 10.49
C PHE A 78 -6.55 7.36 11.15
N PRO A 79 -7.43 6.63 10.44
CA PRO A 79 -8.59 6.01 11.07
C PRO A 79 -8.20 5.06 12.21
N GLU A 80 -8.69 5.33 13.42
CA GLU A 80 -8.44 4.50 14.62
C GLU A 80 -8.65 3.00 14.38
N SER A 81 -9.68 2.63 13.61
CA SER A 81 -9.98 1.23 13.29
C SER A 81 -8.88 0.55 12.49
N ALA A 82 -8.27 1.25 11.53
CA ALA A 82 -7.14 0.74 10.74
C ALA A 82 -5.88 0.63 11.61
N VAL A 83 -5.62 1.63 12.46
CA VAL A 83 -4.47 1.61 13.37
C VAL A 83 -4.57 0.47 14.38
N LYS A 84 -5.78 0.18 14.89
CA LYS A 84 -6.03 -0.98 15.77
C LYS A 84 -5.69 -2.30 15.09
N VAL A 85 -5.96 -2.46 13.79
CA VAL A 85 -5.57 -3.66 13.04
C VAL A 85 -4.05 -3.78 12.98
N LEU A 86 -3.33 -2.70 12.66
CA LEU A 86 -1.86 -2.72 12.62
C LEU A 86 -1.26 -3.05 14.00
N ALA A 87 -1.78 -2.43 15.06
CA ALA A 87 -1.33 -2.65 16.42
C ALA A 87 -1.64 -4.06 16.97
N SER A 88 -2.61 -4.76 16.38
CA SER A 88 -3.02 -6.09 16.84
C SER A 88 -2.02 -7.21 16.52
N GLY A 89 -1.10 -6.99 15.56
CA GLY A 89 -0.21 -8.04 15.06
C GLY A 89 -0.94 -9.17 14.31
N CYS A 90 -2.21 -8.97 13.94
CA CYS A 90 -3.07 -10.00 13.35
C CYS A 90 -3.25 -9.85 11.83
N LEU A 91 -2.63 -8.86 11.18
CA LEU A 91 -2.87 -8.55 9.77
C LEU A 91 -2.55 -9.75 8.88
N GLN A 92 -1.40 -10.41 9.09
CA GLN A 92 -1.03 -11.62 8.36
C GLN A 92 -2.09 -12.72 8.49
N ASN A 93 -2.60 -12.99 9.70
CA ASN A 93 -3.59 -14.04 9.94
C ASN A 93 -4.96 -13.70 9.34
N MET A 94 -5.37 -12.43 9.42
CA MET A 94 -6.61 -11.94 8.82
C MET A 94 -6.58 -12.09 7.29
N LEU A 95 -5.48 -11.68 6.67
CA LEU A 95 -5.28 -11.82 5.23
C LEU A 95 -5.25 -13.29 4.81
N LEU A 96 -4.54 -14.15 5.53
CA LEU A 96 -4.47 -15.58 5.24
C LEU A 96 -5.87 -16.22 5.19
N LYS A 97 -6.71 -15.95 6.20
CA LYS A 97 -8.09 -16.44 6.28
C LYS A 97 -8.96 -15.91 5.14
N SER A 98 -8.79 -14.64 4.80
CA SER A 98 -9.57 -14.01 3.72
C SER A 98 -9.18 -14.57 2.34
N LEU A 99 -7.89 -14.68 2.06
CA LEU A 99 -7.38 -15.13 0.76
C LEU A 99 -7.66 -16.61 0.50
N GLN A 100 -7.75 -17.43 1.55
CA GLN A 100 -8.14 -18.84 1.44
C GLN A 100 -9.57 -19.03 0.89
N MET A 101 -10.43 -18.02 1.00
CA MET A 101 -11.81 -18.09 0.51
C MET A 101 -11.93 -18.02 -1.02
N ASP A 102 -10.87 -17.62 -1.73
CA ASP A 102 -10.80 -17.66 -3.19
C ASP A 102 -9.92 -18.84 -3.62
N PRO A 103 -10.50 -19.98 -4.04
CA PRO A 103 -9.73 -21.16 -4.41
C PRO A 103 -8.81 -20.93 -5.60
N VAL A 104 -9.24 -20.14 -6.59
CA VAL A 104 -8.47 -19.87 -7.80
C VAL A 104 -7.21 -19.09 -7.45
N PHE A 105 -7.38 -18.02 -6.66
CA PHE A 105 -6.23 -17.27 -6.17
C PHE A 105 -5.36 -18.14 -5.27
N TRP A 106 -5.93 -18.79 -4.25
CA TRP A 106 -5.20 -19.57 -3.26
C TRP A 106 -4.31 -20.64 -3.87
N GLU A 107 -4.85 -21.43 -4.81
CA GLU A 107 -4.09 -22.47 -5.50
C GLU A 107 -3.01 -21.88 -6.41
N SER A 108 -3.31 -20.79 -7.14
CA SER A 108 -2.33 -20.11 -7.99
C SER A 108 -1.12 -19.58 -7.22
N GLN A 109 -1.30 -19.25 -5.94
CA GLN A 109 -0.23 -18.76 -5.07
C GLN A 109 0.49 -19.88 -4.31
N GLY A 110 0.17 -21.17 -4.53
CA GLY A 110 0.78 -22.27 -3.78
C GLY A 110 0.28 -22.37 -2.33
N GLY A 111 -0.93 -21.87 -2.08
CA GLY A 111 -1.59 -21.85 -0.78
C GLY A 111 -0.82 -21.09 0.30
N ALA A 112 -0.95 -21.52 1.55
CA ALA A 112 -0.36 -20.84 2.70
C ALA A 112 1.17 -20.71 2.59
N GLN A 113 1.84 -21.71 2.01
CA GLN A 113 3.30 -21.71 1.92
C GLN A 113 3.80 -20.68 0.89
N GLY A 114 3.15 -20.55 -0.26
CA GLY A 114 3.58 -19.56 -1.26
C GLY A 114 3.19 -18.13 -0.89
N LEU A 115 2.15 -17.94 -0.07
CA LEU A 115 1.80 -16.62 0.48
C LEU A 115 2.63 -16.20 1.70
N LYS A 116 3.35 -17.12 2.35
CA LYS A 116 4.01 -16.89 3.65
C LYS A 116 4.88 -15.64 3.65
N GLN A 117 5.78 -15.52 2.67
CA GLN A 117 6.73 -14.39 2.61
C GLN A 117 6.01 -13.06 2.41
N VAL A 118 5.08 -13.00 1.45
CA VAL A 118 4.30 -11.79 1.17
C VAL A 118 3.51 -11.33 2.38
N LEU A 119 2.85 -12.25 3.09
CA LEU A 119 2.06 -11.90 4.27
C LEU A 119 2.94 -11.41 5.43
N GLN A 120 4.13 -11.99 5.61
CA GLN A 120 5.11 -11.51 6.59
C GLN A 120 5.61 -10.11 6.24
N THR A 121 5.93 -9.86 4.96
CA THR A 121 6.34 -8.53 4.49
C THR A 121 5.23 -7.49 4.67
N LEU A 122 3.96 -7.84 4.43
CA LEU A 122 2.83 -6.95 4.67
C LEU A 122 2.64 -6.61 6.16
N GLU A 123 2.79 -7.60 7.06
CA GLU A 123 2.78 -7.39 8.50
C GLU A 123 3.92 -6.42 8.92
N GLN A 124 5.15 -6.67 8.47
CA GLN A 124 6.31 -5.83 8.77
C GLN A 124 6.11 -4.40 8.27
N ARG A 125 5.60 -4.22 7.06
CA ARG A 125 5.25 -2.91 6.50
C ARG A 125 4.21 -2.19 7.37
N GLY A 126 3.21 -2.92 7.86
CA GLY A 126 2.22 -2.42 8.80
C GLY A 126 2.86 -1.92 10.10
N GLN A 127 3.84 -2.64 10.64
CA GLN A 127 4.58 -2.23 11.84
C GLN A 127 5.46 -1.01 11.61
N VAL A 128 6.10 -0.90 10.44
CA VAL A 128 6.89 0.29 10.05
C VAL A 128 6.00 1.53 9.94
N LEU A 129 4.80 1.39 9.35
CA LEU A 129 3.82 2.47 9.29
C LEU A 129 3.30 2.86 10.69
N LEU A 130 2.99 1.88 11.54
CA LEU A 130 2.57 2.13 12.91
C LEU A 130 3.64 2.90 13.71
N GLY A 131 4.90 2.51 13.58
CA GLY A 131 6.03 3.20 14.19
C GLY A 131 6.16 4.64 13.70
N HIS A 132 5.90 4.90 12.40
CA HIS A 132 5.85 6.25 11.86
C HIS A 132 4.72 7.09 12.48
N ILE A 133 3.49 6.56 12.53
CA ILE A 133 2.32 7.23 13.13
C ILE A 133 2.62 7.63 14.59
N GLN A 134 3.15 6.70 15.37
CA GLN A 134 3.49 6.93 16.79
C GLN A 134 4.62 7.94 16.95
N LYS A 135 5.69 7.85 16.15
CA LYS A 135 6.84 8.76 16.22
C LYS A 135 6.45 10.21 15.93
N HIS A 136 5.48 10.40 15.03
CA HIS A 136 5.05 11.73 14.58
C HIS A 136 3.81 12.26 15.33
N ASN A 137 3.32 11.54 16.35
CA ASN A 137 2.12 11.89 17.11
C ASN A 137 0.90 12.21 16.22
N LEU A 138 0.73 11.44 15.15
CA LEU A 138 -0.40 11.62 14.22
C LEU A 138 -1.69 11.16 14.91
N THR A 139 -2.78 11.89 14.68
CA THR A 139 -4.07 11.65 15.32
C THR A 139 -4.70 10.33 14.84
N LEU A 140 -5.58 9.75 15.67
CA LEU A 140 -6.34 8.53 15.40
C LEU A 140 -7.83 8.84 15.17
#